data_AF-A0A317CH23-F1
#
_entry.id   AF-A0A317CH23-F1
#
_cell.length_a   1.000
_cell.length_b   1.000
_cell.length_c   1.000
_cell.angle_alpha   90.00
_cell.angle_beta   90.00
_cell.angle_gamma   90.00
#
_symmetry.space_group_name_H-M   'P 1'
#
loop_
_entity.id
_entity.type
_entity.pdbx_description
1 polymer ?
#
loop_
_entity_poly.entity_id
_entity_poly.type
_entity_poly.pdbx_seq_one_letter_code
_entity_poly.pdbx_strand_id
1 'polypeptide(L)'
;NRESGAYRGKRRIRGGRARIRTVMFMAMMSTIQSNDKFKHEYQRLVAKGKPKKVALIACMRKMITILNTMVKNGELWDEKLA
;
A
#
# COMPACT_ATOMS: atom_id res chain seq x y z
N ASN A 1 -14.81 -16.00 -1.39
CA ASN A 1 -14.40 -15.88 -2.81
C ASN A 1 -15.60 -16.20 -3.68
N ARG A 2 -15.85 -15.46 -4.77
CA ARG A 2 -16.96 -15.74 -5.70
C ARG A 2 -16.42 -16.63 -6.80
N GLU A 3 -16.47 -17.93 -6.53
CA GLU A 3 -16.00 -18.99 -7.42
C GLU A 3 -17.17 -19.97 -7.60
N SER A 4 -17.40 -20.41 -8.83
CA SER A 4 -18.46 -21.38 -9.17
C SER A 4 -17.99 -22.22 -10.34
N GLY A 5 -17.75 -23.52 -10.11
CA GLY A 5 -17.21 -24.43 -11.13
C GLY A 5 -15.89 -23.91 -11.72
N ALA A 6 -15.84 -23.73 -13.03
CA ALA A 6 -14.66 -23.22 -13.75
C ALA A 6 -14.40 -21.71 -13.57
N TYR A 7 -15.35 -20.95 -13.00
CA TYR A 7 -15.21 -19.50 -12.87
C TYR A 7 -14.26 -19.10 -11.73
N ARG A 8 -13.14 -18.46 -12.07
CA ARG A 8 -12.22 -17.81 -11.12
C ARG A 8 -12.36 -16.29 -11.15
N GLY A 9 -13.14 -15.75 -10.21
CA GLY A 9 -13.36 -14.30 -10.08
C GLY A 9 -12.16 -13.55 -9.50
N LYS A 10 -12.13 -12.23 -9.68
CA LYS A 10 -11.14 -11.36 -9.00
C LYS A 10 -11.36 -11.43 -7.48
N ARG A 11 -10.29 -11.69 -6.73
CA ARG A 11 -10.32 -11.65 -5.26
C ARG A 11 -10.64 -10.24 -4.79
N ARG A 12 -11.63 -10.13 -3.90
CA ARG A 12 -12.04 -8.86 -3.26
C ARG A 12 -11.99 -9.05 -1.74
N ILE A 13 -11.51 -8.04 -1.05
CA ILE A 13 -11.56 -8.01 0.42
C ILE A 13 -12.88 -7.38 0.87
N ARG A 14 -13.57 -8.02 1.82
CA ARG A 14 -14.76 -7.49 2.51
C ARG A 14 -14.50 -7.61 4.01
N GLY A 15 -14.69 -6.52 4.76
CA GLY A 15 -14.41 -6.45 6.21
C GLY A 15 -13.05 -5.82 6.59
N GLY A 16 -12.67 -6.03 7.86
CA GLY A 16 -11.44 -5.51 8.48
C GLY A 16 -11.51 -4.01 8.83
N ARG A 17 -10.36 -3.35 8.92
CA ARG A 17 -10.25 -1.93 9.27
C ARG A 17 -10.45 -1.02 8.06
N ALA A 18 -11.69 -0.94 7.56
CA ALA A 18 -12.05 -0.17 6.37
C ALA A 18 -11.69 1.33 6.50
N ARG A 19 -11.99 1.95 7.66
CA ARG A 19 -11.66 3.36 7.94
C ARG A 19 -10.16 3.64 7.76
N ILE A 20 -9.31 2.78 8.34
CA ILE A 20 -7.85 2.92 8.23
C ILE A 20 -7.40 2.79 6.78
N ARG A 21 -7.93 1.81 6.02
CA ARG A 21 -7.59 1.68 4.59
C ARG A 21 -7.94 2.93 3.80
N THR A 22 -9.09 3.55 4.05
CA THR A 22 -9.50 4.78 3.36
C THR A 22 -8.56 5.93 3.70
N VAL A 23 -8.29 6.18 4.99
CA VAL A 23 -7.39 7.25 5.43
C VAL A 23 -5.99 7.04 4.84
N MET A 24 -5.48 5.82 4.91
CA MET A 24 -4.15 5.48 4.40
C MET A 24 -4.07 5.60 2.87
N PHE A 25 -5.14 5.27 2.15
CA PHE A 25 -5.22 5.49 0.71
C PHE A 25 -5.11 6.98 0.38
N MET A 26 -5.85 7.84 1.09
CA MET A 26 -5.80 9.29 0.90
C MET A 26 -4.43 9.86 1.28
N ALA A 27 -3.83 9.40 2.38
CA ALA A 27 -2.48 9.78 2.79
C ALA A 27 -1.46 9.42 1.71
N MET A 28 -1.51 8.20 1.17
CA MET A 28 -0.57 7.77 0.14
C MET A 28 -0.67 8.55 -1.17
N MET A 29 -1.86 9.05 -1.53
CA MET A 29 -2.01 9.94 -2.69
C MET A 29 -1.19 11.22 -2.55
N SER A 30 -1.06 11.76 -1.33
CA SER A 30 -0.20 12.91 -1.03
C SER A 30 1.28 12.49 -0.93
N THR A 31 1.59 11.42 -0.19
CA THR A 31 2.97 10.95 0.03
C THR A 31 3.70 10.62 -1.27
N ILE A 32 3.02 10.06 -2.27
CA ILE A 32 3.64 9.76 -3.58
C ILE A 32 4.07 11.05 -4.32
N GLN A 33 3.44 12.18 -4.03
CA GLN A 33 3.78 13.47 -4.66
C GLN A 33 4.91 14.19 -3.91
N SER A 34 4.91 14.12 -2.57
CA SER A 34 5.88 14.85 -1.73
C SER A 34 7.14 14.06 -1.39
N ASN A 35 7.11 12.72 -1.40
CA ASN A 35 8.23 11.88 -1.01
C ASN A 35 8.77 11.09 -2.21
N ASP A 36 10.00 11.41 -2.61
CA ASP A 36 10.64 10.82 -3.79
C ASP A 36 10.85 9.32 -3.70
N LYS A 37 11.02 8.76 -2.50
CA LYS A 37 11.24 7.32 -2.32
C LYS A 37 9.98 6.51 -2.62
N PHE A 38 8.84 6.96 -2.07
CA PHE A 38 7.55 6.35 -2.38
C PHE A 38 7.12 6.60 -3.83
N LYS A 39 7.47 7.76 -4.38
CA LYS A 39 7.27 8.09 -5.79
C LYS A 39 8.01 7.12 -6.71
N HIS A 40 9.29 6.90 -6.44
CA HIS A 40 10.12 5.96 -7.20
C HIS A 40 9.58 4.53 -7.12
N GLU A 41 9.21 4.05 -5.92
CA GLU A 41 8.63 2.72 -5.77
C GLU A 41 7.30 2.59 -6.54
N TYR A 42 6.44 3.60 -6.46
CA TYR A 42 5.18 3.64 -7.21
C TYR A 42 5.42 3.60 -8.72
N GLN A 43 6.31 4.46 -9.24
CA GLN A 43 6.65 4.51 -10.66
C GLN A 43 7.27 3.19 -11.13
N ARG A 44 8.17 2.59 -10.34
CA ARG A 44 8.75 1.27 -10.63
C ARG A 44 7.67 0.19 -10.76
N LEU A 45 6.67 0.19 -9.89
CA LEU A 45 5.57 -0.78 -9.95
C LEU A 45 4.66 -0.55 -11.16
N VAL A 46 4.37 0.71 -11.49
CA VAL A 46 3.59 1.07 -12.68
C VAL A 46 4.34 0.72 -13.96
N ALA A 47 5.66 0.98 -14.03
CA ALA A 47 6.52 0.61 -15.16
C ALA A 47 6.57 -0.92 -15.37
N LYS A 48 6.47 -1.71 -14.28
CA LYS A 48 6.30 -3.18 -14.34
C LYS A 48 4.92 -3.63 -14.80
N GLY A 49 4.07 -2.73 -15.30
CA GLY A 49 2.73 -3.02 -15.81
C GLY A 49 1.67 -3.25 -14.73
N LYS A 50 1.94 -2.94 -13.45
CA LYS A 50 0.92 -3.08 -12.42
C LYS A 50 -0.13 -1.98 -12.56
N PRO A 51 -1.43 -2.28 -12.36
CA PRO A 51 -2.46 -1.26 -12.31
C PRO A 51 -2.14 -0.21 -11.24
N LYS A 52 -2.35 1.08 -11.55
CA LYS A 52 -2.04 2.21 -10.65
C LYS A 52 -2.59 2.01 -9.24
N LYS A 53 -3.83 1.54 -9.12
CA LYS A 53 -4.46 1.24 -7.82
C LYS A 53 -3.72 0.14 -7.04
N VAL A 54 -3.22 -0.89 -7.73
CA VAL A 54 -2.45 -1.97 -7.09
C VAL A 54 -1.09 -1.47 -6.65
N ALA A 55 -0.43 -0.63 -7.45
CA ALA A 55 0.84 0.00 -7.09
C ALA A 55 0.69 0.87 -5.82
N LEU A 56 -0.38 1.67 -5.74
CA LEU A 56 -0.64 2.49 -4.56
C LEU A 56 -0.91 1.65 -3.30
N ILE A 57 -1.68 0.56 -3.42
CA ILE A 57 -1.90 -0.37 -2.31
C ILE A 57 -0.61 -1.07 -1.87
N ALA A 58 0.33 -1.34 -2.78
CA ALA A 58 1.64 -1.88 -2.42
C ALA A 58 2.48 -0.87 -1.61
N CYS A 59 2.52 0.40 -2.04
CA CYS A 59 3.17 1.47 -1.28
C CYS A 59 2.54 1.65 0.11
N MET A 60 1.21 1.60 0.18
CA MET A 60 0.46 1.64 1.44
C MET A 60 0.87 0.51 2.39
N ARG A 61 1.06 -0.71 1.86
CA ARG A 61 1.51 -1.85 2.66
C ARG A 61 2.94 -1.68 3.15
N LYS A 62 3.85 -1.16 2.32
CA LYS A 62 5.23 -0.84 2.72
C LYS A 62 5.23 0.15 3.89
N MET A 63 4.43 1.23 3.81
CA MET A 63 4.32 2.22 4.89
C MET A 63 3.81 1.60 6.20
N ILE A 64 2.75 0.79 6.15
CA ILE A 64 2.23 0.11 7.36
C ILE A 64 3.29 -0.80 7.98
N THR A 65 4.09 -1.51 7.16
CA THR A 65 5.19 -2.34 7.65
C THR A 65 6.24 -1.51 8.36
N ILE A 66 6.64 -0.36 7.81
CA ILE A 66 7.62 0.56 8.43
C ILE A 66 7.09 1.08 9.78
N LEU A 67 5.84 1.55 9.82
CA LEU A 67 5.24 2.02 11.07
C LEU A 67 5.15 0.92 12.12
N ASN A 68 4.83 -0.32 11.70
CA ASN A 68 4.77 -1.44 12.61
C ASN A 68 6.15 -1.85 13.15
N THR A 69 7.20 -1.78 12.34
CA THR A 69 8.57 -2.02 12.81
C THR A 69 9.03 -0.94 13.78
N MET A 70 8.72 0.34 13.51
CA MET A 70 9.04 1.45 14.41
C MET A 70 8.36 1.29 15.78
N VAL A 71 7.05 1.00 15.79
CA VAL A 71 6.30 0.78 17.04
C VAL A 71 6.86 -0.42 17.81
N LYS A 72 7.22 -1.50 17.11
CA LYS A 72 7.82 -2.68 17.73
C LYS A 72 9.18 -2.38 18.38
N ASN A 73 10.00 -1.55 17.73
CA ASN A 73 11.35 -1.24 18.20
C ASN A 73 11.40 -0.02 19.14
N GLY A 74 10.30 0.72 19.31
CA GLY A 74 10.27 1.98 20.04
C GLY A 74 11.02 3.13 19.32
N GLU A 75 11.16 3.03 18.00
CA GLU A 75 11.95 3.96 17.18
C GLU A 75 11.06 5.05 16.58
N LEU A 76 11.63 6.24 16.39
CA LEU A 76 11.02 7.33 15.64
C LEU A 76 11.23 7.14 14.13
N TRP A 77 10.57 7.97 13.34
CA TRP A 77 10.66 7.90 11.88
C TRP A 77 12.11 8.13 11.44
N ASP A 78 12.68 7.13 10.76
CA ASP A 78 13.97 7.23 10.10
C ASP A 78 13.74 7.29 8.59
N GLU A 79 14.22 8.37 7.97
CA GLU A 79 14.15 8.53 6.52
C GLU A 79 14.83 7.38 5.79
N LYS A 80 15.82 6.68 6.38
CA LYS A 80 16.48 5.52 5.77
C LYS A 80 15.53 4.33 5.55
N LEU A 81 14.49 4.18 6.37
CA LEU A 81 13.49 3.10 6.27
C LEU A 81 12.47 3.32 5.16
N ALA A 82 12.24 4.58 4.79
CA ALA A 82 11.36 4.97 3.68
C ALA A 82 11.96 4.59 2.32
#